data_AF-J6HI57-F1
#
_entry.id   AF-J6HI57-F1
#
_cell.length_a   1.000
_cell.length_b   1.000
_cell.length_c   1.000
_cell.angle_alpha   90.00
_cell.angle_beta   90.00
_cell.angle_gamma   90.00
#
_symmetry.space_group_name_H-M   'P 1'
#
loop_
_entity.id
_entity.type
_entity.pdbx_description
1 polymer ?
#
loop_
_entity_poly.entity_id
_entity_poly.type
_entity_poly.pdbx_seq_one_letter_code
_entity_poly.pdbx_strand_id
1 'polypeptide(L)' 'MLQDHMHEHFAIIDYEIIWYGSMNLLSRARADDNMIRVRSKDTVQELLEMTFG' A
#
# COMPACT_ATOMS: atom_id res chain seq x y z
N MET A 1 14.88 13.27 -1.26
CA MET A 1 15.52 12.43 -0.22
C MET A 1 15.00 11.02 -0.42
N LEU A 2 15.86 10.02 -0.64
CA LEU A 2 15.42 8.64 -0.47
C LEU A 2 15.18 8.45 1.03
N GLN A 3 13.95 8.15 1.43
CA GLN A 3 13.68 7.64 2.77
C GLN A 3 14.46 6.33 2.89
N ASP A 4 15.42 6.30 3.81
CA ASP A 4 16.42 5.22 3.93
C ASP A 4 15.80 3.84 4.24
N HIS A 5 14.50 3.79 4.55
CA HIS A 5 13.80 2.59 5.00
C HIS A 5 12.31 2.61 4.56
N MET A 6 12.05 2.69 3.26
CA MET A 6 10.67 2.62 2.74
C MET A 6 10.14 1.17 2.82
N HIS A 7 9.65 0.79 4.00
CA HIS A 7 9.07 -0.53 4.30
C HIS A 7 7.56 -0.63 4.02
N GLU A 8 6.97 0.44 3.49
CA GLU A 8 5.55 0.49 3.16
C GLU A 8 5.30 -0.25 1.83
N HIS A 9 4.47 -1.29 1.90
CA HIS A 9 4.04 -2.05 0.73
C HIS A 9 2.54 -1.86 0.55
N PHE A 10 2.18 -0.76 -0.11
CA PHE A 10 0.80 -0.53 -0.49
C PHE A 10 0.64 -0.11 -1.94
N ALA A 11 -0.55 -0.36 -2.48
CA ALA A 11 -1.00 0.16 -3.75
C ALA A 11 -2.41 0.71 -3.60
N ILE A 12 -2.65 1.85 -4.25
CA ILE A 12 -3.97 2.46 -4.39
C ILE A 12 -4.43 2.23 -5.83
N ILE A 13 -5.64 1.68 -6.00
CA ILE A 13 -6.23 1.36 -7.30
C ILE A 13 -7.59 2.06 -7.39
N ASP A 14 -7.85 2.71 -8.53
CA ASP A 14 -9.10 3.42 -8.84
C ASP A 14 -9.54 4.46 -7.78
N TYR A 15 -8.60 4.98 -7.00
CA TYR A 15 -8.86 5.88 -5.86
C TYR A 15 -9.87 5.35 -4.83
N GLU A 16 -9.98 4.01 -4.71
CA GLU A 16 -10.99 3.40 -3.84
C GLU A 16 -10.50 2.12 -3.14
N ILE A 17 -9.53 1.43 -3.73
CA ILE A 17 -9.00 0.17 -3.21
C ILE A 17 -7.58 0.38 -2.71
N ILE A 18 -7.32 -0.03 -1.48
CA ILE A 18 -5.99 -0.11 -0.89
C ILE A 18 -5.62 -1.59 -0.78
N TRP A 19 -4.48 -1.95 -1.34
CA TRP A 19 -3.79 -3.20 -1.04
C TRP A 19 -2.67 -2.88 -0.08
N TYR A 20 -2.62 -3.55 1.07
CA TYR A 20 -1.61 -3.34 2.10
C TYR A 20 -1.20 -4.69 2.70
N GLY A 21 0.10 -4.93 2.90
CA GLY A 21 0.56 -6.15 3.55
C GLY A 21 2.07 -6.36 3.51
N SER A 22 2.52 -7.58 3.80
CA SER A 22 3.94 -7.94 3.75
C SER A 22 4.42 -8.27 2.32
N MET A 23 3.50 -8.47 1.38
CA MET A 23 3.82 -8.79 0.00
C MET A 23 4.47 -7.60 -0.71
N ASN A 24 5.67 -7.82 -1.25
CA ASN A 24 6.28 -6.87 -2.18
C ASN A 24 5.70 -7.08 -3.59
N LEU A 25 5.03 -6.05 -4.12
CA LEU A 25 4.27 -6.10 -5.38
C LEU A 25 5.11 -6.38 -6.63
N LEU A 26 6.43 -6.17 -6.57
CA LEU A 26 7.35 -6.40 -7.70
C LEU A 26 8.16 -7.69 -7.53
N SER A 27 7.97 -8.41 -6.42
CA SER A 27 8.74 -9.60 -6.08
C SER A 27 7.95 -10.87 -6.35
N ARG A 28 8.65 -12.00 -6.30
CA ARG A 28 8.00 -13.32 -6.30
C ARG A 28 7.21 -13.49 -5.00
N ALA A 29 5.92 -13.80 -5.14
CA ALA A 29 5.08 -14.14 -4.00
C ALA A 29 5.65 -15.32 -3.20
N ARG A 30 5.63 -15.19 -1.88
CA ARG A 30 6.02 -16.24 -0.94
C ARG A 30 4.78 -16.80 -0.24
N ALA A 31 4.91 -18.00 0.30
CA ALA A 31 3.80 -18.68 0.98
C ALA A 31 3.37 -17.97 2.28
N ASP A 32 4.26 -17.16 2.86
CA ASP A 32 4.08 -16.36 4.07
C ASP A 32 3.77 -14.88 3.79
N ASP A 33 3.62 -14.49 2.53
CA ASP A 33 3.19 -13.14 2.17
C ASP A 33 1.70 -12.95 2.48
N ASN A 34 1.39 -11.87 3.19
CA ASN A 34 0.02 -11.48 3.51
C ASN A 34 -0.36 -10.22 2.73
N MET A 35 -1.63 -10.17 2.29
CA MET A 35 -2.22 -9.02 1.62
C MET A 35 -3.63 -8.78 2.15
N ILE A 36 -3.92 -7.54 2.54
CA ILE A 36 -5.24 -7.08 2.95
C ILE A 36 -5.75 -6.11 1.90
N ARG A 37 -7.02 -6.30 1.52
CA ARG A 37 -7.74 -5.39 0.64
C ARG A 37 -8.73 -4.57 1.47
N VAL A 38 -8.58 -3.25 1.43
CA VAL A 38 -9.55 -2.29 1.98
C VAL A 38 -10.22 -1.57 0.81
N ARG A 39 -11.54 -1.36 0.89
CA ARG A 39 -12.31 -0.60 -0.08
C ARG A 39 -12.95 0.58 0.62
N SER A 40 -12.38 1.77 0.46
CA SER A 40 -12.81 3.00 1.14
C SER A 40 -12.19 4.20 0.45
N LYS A 41 -13.01 5.12 -0.05
CA LYS A 41 -12.53 6.36 -0.68
C LYS A 41 -11.96 7.32 0.35
N ASP A 42 -12.59 7.41 1.53
CA ASP A 42 -12.16 8.29 2.61
C ASP A 42 -10.76 7.90 3.11
N THR A 43 -10.52 6.59 3.29
CA THR A 43 -9.21 6.07 3.71
C THR A 43 -8.15 6.26 2.63
N VAL A 44 -8.52 6.15 1.35
CA VAL A 44 -7.59 6.44 0.23
C VAL A 44 -7.17 7.91 0.25
N GLN A 45 -8.12 8.82 0.48
CA GLN A 45 -7.83 10.24 0.53
C GLN A 45 -6.87 10.57 1.68
N GLU A 46 -7.17 10.11 2.90
CA GLU A 46 -6.31 10.32 4.07
C GLU A 46 -4.90 9.76 3.84
N LEU A 47 -4.79 8.56 3.27
CA LEU A 47 -3.50 7.94 2.98
C LEU A 47 -2.70 8.73 1.94
N LEU A 48 -3.34 9.21 0.87
CA LEU A 48 -2.67 10.04 -0.14
C LEU A 48 -2.18 11.37 0.43
N GLU A 49 -2.97 12.02 1.28
CA GLU A 49 -2.59 13.25 1.98
C GLU A 49 -1.40 13.01 2.92
N MET A 50 -1.37 11.89 3.65
CA MET A 50 -0.24 11.56 4.52
C MET A 50 1.05 11.22 3.77
N THR A 51 0.95 10.61 2.59
CA THR A 51 2.13 10.17 1.81
C THR A 51 2.68 11.27 0.89
N PHE A 52 1.81 12.10 0.31
CA PHE A 52 2.18 13.05 -0.75
C PHE A 52 1.74 14.51 -0.50
N GLY A 53 0.97 14.78 0.54
CA GLY A 53 0.60 16.14 0.97
C GLY A 53 1.72 16.83 1.72
#